data_AF-A0A9E1WEU7-F1
#
_entry.id   AF-A0A9E1WEU7-F1
#
_cell.length_a   1.000
_cell.length_b   1.000
_cell.length_c   1.000
_cell.angle_alpha   90.00
_cell.angle_beta   90.00
_cell.angle_gamma   90.00
#
_symmetry.space_group_name_H-M   'P 1'
#
loop_
_entity.id
_entity.type
_entity.pdbx_description
1 polymer ?
#
loop_
_entity_poly.entity_id
_entity_poly.type
_entity_poly.pdbx_seq_one_letter_code
_entity_poly.pdbx_strand_id
1 'polypeptide(L)'
;MNDLTNKQSGLLFGSYCADALSLGVHWIYDSQELVKKHGRVTHYKAPGADSYHPHKQAGDQGHVGDQSLCLLTFLSREKMWDPSVFMEDWLGMWPNYNDYVDGASKATLANVQNQTDKTQGGSDSV
;
A
#
# COMPACT_ATOMS: atom_id res chain seq x y z
N MET A 1 10.57 23.81 -12.66
CA MET A 1 10.17 22.47 -13.17
C MET A 1 9.42 22.65 -14.46
N ASN A 2 9.57 21.73 -15.42
CA ASN A 2 8.75 21.74 -16.63
C ASN A 2 7.37 21.09 -16.34
N ASP A 3 6.43 21.21 -17.28
CA ASP A 3 5.07 20.66 -17.13
C ASP A 3 5.06 19.15 -16.86
N LEU A 4 5.95 18.38 -17.51
CA LEU A 4 6.08 16.94 -17.28
C LEU A 4 6.51 16.62 -15.85
N THR A 5 7.52 17.31 -15.32
CA THR A 5 7.98 17.10 -13.93
C THR A 5 6.87 17.44 -12.94
N ASN A 6 6.13 18.54 -13.17
CA ASN A 6 5.00 18.88 -12.32
C ASN A 6 3.92 17.79 -12.33
N LYS A 7 3.61 17.23 -13.51
CA LYS A 7 2.64 16.12 -13.63
C LYS A 7 3.12 14.84 -12.93
N GLN A 8 4.41 14.52 -13.05
CA GLN A 8 5.00 13.36 -12.35
C GLN A 8 4.96 13.54 -10.83
N SER A 9 5.33 14.71 -10.32
CA SER A 9 5.19 15.04 -8.90
C SER A 9 3.74 14.97 -8.45
N GLY A 10 2.81 15.53 -9.23
CA GLY A 10 1.38 15.48 -8.94
C GLY A 10 0.84 14.04 -8.88
N LEU A 11 1.28 13.17 -9.79
CA LEU A 11 0.92 11.75 -9.78
C LEU A 11 1.41 11.05 -8.51
N LEU A 12 2.69 11.22 -8.15
CA LEU A 12 3.26 10.58 -6.96
C LEU A 12 2.61 11.12 -5.67
N PHE A 13 2.67 12.43 -5.44
CA PHE A 13 2.13 13.03 -4.23
C PHE A 13 0.61 12.84 -4.14
N GLY A 14 -0.11 13.00 -5.25
CA GLY A 14 -1.55 12.80 -5.29
C GLY A 14 -1.95 11.38 -4.89
N SER A 15 -1.21 10.36 -5.36
CA SER A 15 -1.50 8.96 -5.02
C SER A 15 -1.28 8.68 -3.53
N TYR A 16 -0.16 9.12 -2.96
CA TYR A 16 0.14 8.91 -1.53
C TYR A 16 -0.73 9.77 -0.60
N CYS A 17 -1.10 10.98 -1.00
CA CYS A 17 -2.08 11.79 -0.26
C CYS A 17 -3.47 11.15 -0.28
N ALA A 18 -3.89 10.57 -1.41
CA ALA A 18 -5.18 9.90 -1.52
C ALA A 18 -5.24 8.61 -0.68
N ASP A 19 -4.18 7.80 -0.70
CA ASP A 19 -4.07 6.59 0.14
C ASP A 19 -4.14 6.94 1.64
N ALA A 20 -3.32 7.90 2.10
CA ALA A 20 -3.33 8.37 3.48
C ALA A 20 -4.67 9.01 3.90
N LEU A 21 -5.35 9.72 2.99
CA LEU A 21 -6.68 10.30 3.25
C LEU A 21 -7.74 9.22 3.41
N SER A 22 -7.60 8.11 2.70
CA SER A 22 -8.55 6.99 2.71
C SER A 22 -8.36 6.05 3.91
N LEU A 23 -7.14 5.98 4.46
CA LEU A 23 -6.77 5.07 5.56
C LEU A 23 -7.77 5.08 6.74
N GLY A 24 -8.11 6.26 7.25
CA GLY A 24 -8.94 6.37 8.46
C GLY A 24 -10.39 5.88 8.30
N VAL A 25 -10.86 5.74 7.07
CA VAL A 25 -12.21 5.23 6.73
C VAL A 25 -12.15 3.95 5.89
N HIS A 26 -10.97 3.35 5.76
CA HIS A 26 -10.74 2.14 4.98
C HIS A 26 -11.63 1.00 5.50
N TRP A 27 -12.13 0.17 4.58
CA TRP A 27 -13.11 -0.91 4.78
C TRP A 27 -14.59 -0.51 4.92
N ILE A 28 -14.92 0.79 4.90
CA ILE A 28 -16.32 1.24 4.81
C ILE A 28 -16.73 1.37 3.33
N TYR A 29 -17.28 0.30 2.76
CA TYR A 29 -17.73 0.29 1.37
C TYR A 29 -19.10 0.94 1.15
N ASP A 30 -19.95 0.95 2.18
CA ASP A 30 -21.25 1.62 2.12
C ASP A 30 -21.05 3.14 2.23
N SER A 31 -21.24 3.84 1.11
CA SER A 31 -21.13 5.29 1.04
C SER A 31 -22.10 6.03 1.98
N GLN A 32 -23.29 5.50 2.25
CA GLN A 32 -24.25 6.11 3.19
C GLN A 32 -23.76 5.95 4.63
N GLU A 33 -23.22 4.78 4.97
CA GLU A 33 -22.59 4.54 6.26
C GLU A 33 -21.38 5.47 6.47
N LEU A 34 -20.53 5.62 5.46
CA LEU A 34 -19.37 6.50 5.49
C LEU A 34 -19.79 7.96 5.73
N VAL A 35 -20.79 8.47 5.00
CA VAL A 35 -21.32 9.82 5.21
C VAL A 35 -21.95 9.97 6.59
N LYS A 36 -22.69 8.97 7.07
CA LYS A 36 -23.32 9.00 8.39
C LYS A 36 -22.29 9.03 9.52
N LYS A 37 -21.21 8.25 9.42
CA LYS A 37 -20.18 8.13 10.47
C LYS A 37 -19.14 9.25 10.40
N HIS A 38 -18.72 9.65 9.21
CA HIS A 38 -17.55 10.51 9.02
C HIS A 38 -17.84 11.79 8.23
N GLY A 39 -19.02 11.94 7.63
CA GLY A 39 -19.33 13.03 6.72
C GLY A 39 -18.41 13.02 5.50
N ARG A 40 -18.10 14.21 4.96
CA ARG A 40 -17.07 14.34 3.92
C ARG A 40 -15.69 14.28 4.55
N VAL A 41 -14.90 13.27 4.18
CA VAL A 41 -13.48 13.20 4.57
C VAL A 41 -12.71 14.29 3.85
N THR A 42 -12.12 15.20 4.62
CA THR A 42 -11.37 16.38 4.13
C THR A 42 -10.00 16.53 4.77
N HIS A 43 -9.68 15.68 5.75
CA HIS A 43 -8.45 15.69 6.53
C HIS A 43 -8.09 14.25 6.87
N TYR A 44 -6.80 14.00 7.09
CA TYR A 44 -6.32 12.69 7.57
C TYR A 44 -6.99 12.33 8.90
N LYS A 45 -7.36 11.05 9.03
CA LYS A 45 -7.99 10.49 10.21
C LYS A 45 -7.23 9.25 10.61
N ALA A 46 -7.06 9.04 11.91
CA ALA A 46 -6.58 7.76 12.41
C ALA A 46 -7.66 6.70 12.14
N PRO A 47 -7.28 5.45 11.85
CA PRO A 47 -8.23 4.35 11.81
C PRO A 47 -9.02 4.20 13.12
N GLY A 48 -10.27 3.74 13.02
CA GLY A 48 -11.09 3.40 14.18
C GLY A 48 -10.52 2.22 14.97
N ALA A 49 -10.97 2.04 16.21
CA ALA A 49 -10.54 0.93 17.08
C ALA A 49 -10.95 -0.46 16.56
N ASP A 50 -11.97 -0.52 15.70
CA ASP A 50 -12.46 -1.70 14.99
C ASP A 50 -11.83 -1.87 13.60
N SER A 51 -10.86 -1.02 13.23
CA SER A 51 -10.20 -1.08 11.94
C SER A 51 -9.28 -2.30 11.81
N TYR A 52 -9.13 -2.76 10.56
CA TYR A 52 -8.09 -3.71 10.18
C TYR A 52 -6.67 -3.13 10.25
N HIS A 53 -6.52 -1.81 10.43
CA HIS A 53 -5.25 -1.10 10.56
C HIS A 53 -5.00 -0.61 12.00
N PRO A 54 -4.74 -1.51 12.97
CA PRO A 54 -4.68 -1.13 14.39
C PRO A 54 -3.40 -0.39 14.80
N HIS A 55 -2.36 -0.38 13.96
CA HIS A 55 -1.07 0.25 14.29
C HIS A 55 -0.79 1.52 13.49
N LYS A 56 -1.65 1.87 12.53
CA LYS A 56 -1.55 3.09 11.73
C LYS A 56 -2.14 4.31 12.42
N GLN A 57 -1.63 5.48 12.07
CA GLN A 57 -2.05 6.78 12.54
C GLN A 57 -2.55 7.65 11.39
N ALA A 58 -3.15 8.80 11.74
CA ALA A 58 -3.60 9.77 10.74
C ALA A 58 -2.43 10.24 9.86
N GLY A 59 -2.54 10.03 8.56
CA GLY A 59 -1.53 10.45 7.58
C GLY A 59 -0.53 9.36 7.19
N ASP A 60 -0.54 8.21 7.87
CA ASP A 60 0.21 7.04 7.42
C ASP A 60 -0.38 6.48 6.12
N GLN A 61 0.45 5.75 5.38
CA GLN A 61 -0.03 4.94 4.26
C GLN A 61 -0.76 3.69 4.78
N GLY A 62 -1.75 3.23 4.01
CA GLY A 62 -2.33 1.90 4.15
C GLY A 62 -1.48 0.82 3.50
N HIS A 63 -2.03 -0.39 3.43
CA HIS A 63 -1.33 -1.58 2.93
C HIS A 63 -0.83 -1.42 1.47
N VAL A 64 -1.64 -0.81 0.59
CA VAL A 64 -1.25 -0.56 -0.80
C VAL A 64 -0.19 0.54 -0.89
N GLY A 65 -0.36 1.63 -0.13
CA GLY A 65 0.62 2.71 -0.07
C GLY A 65 1.99 2.26 0.45
N ASP A 66 2.05 1.40 1.47
CA ASP A 66 3.31 0.84 1.98
C ASP A 66 4.05 0.01 0.92
N GLN A 67 3.34 -0.87 0.21
CA GLN A 67 3.91 -1.63 -0.92
C GLN A 67 4.36 -0.71 -2.06
N SER A 68 3.59 0.34 -2.35
CA SER A 68 3.96 1.35 -3.35
C SER A 68 5.22 2.13 -2.94
N LEU A 69 5.40 2.44 -1.66
CA LEU A 69 6.62 3.07 -1.15
C LEU A 69 7.84 2.14 -1.25
N CYS A 70 7.66 0.84 -1.00
CA CYS A 70 8.69 -0.17 -1.26
C CYS A 70 9.14 -0.13 -2.73
N LEU A 71 8.18 -0.15 -3.67
CA LEU A 71 8.44 -0.06 -5.11
C LEU A 71 9.13 1.26 -5.49
N LEU A 72 8.66 2.40 -4.98
CA LEU A 72 9.27 3.70 -5.25
C LEU A 72 10.72 3.75 -4.74
N THR A 73 10.98 3.21 -3.55
CA THR A 73 12.31 3.14 -2.97
C THR A 73 13.25 2.31 -3.85
N PHE A 74 12.79 1.13 -4.26
CA PHE A 74 13.50 0.26 -5.21
C PHE A 74 13.81 0.99 -6.53
N LEU A 75 12.80 1.53 -7.22
CA LEU A 75 12.99 2.20 -8.52
C LEU A 75 13.88 3.43 -8.41
N SER A 76 13.80 4.16 -7.29
CA SER A 76 14.66 5.30 -7.03
C SER A 76 16.11 4.88 -6.79
N ARG A 77 16.35 3.73 -6.15
CA ARG A 77 17.69 3.18 -5.90
C ARG A 77 18.31 2.59 -7.17
N GLU A 78 17.60 1.67 -7.83
CA GLU A 78 18.13 0.90 -8.96
C GLU A 78 18.10 1.66 -10.29
N LYS A 79 17.19 2.62 -10.46
CA LYS A 79 16.96 3.34 -11.74
C LYS A 79 16.64 2.42 -12.92
N MET A 80 16.26 1.18 -12.66
CA MET A 80 15.85 0.19 -13.66
C MET A 80 14.84 -0.78 -13.05
N TRP A 81 14.15 -1.53 -13.91
CA TRP A 81 13.29 -2.62 -13.48
C TRP A 81 14.09 -3.93 -13.43
N ASP A 82 14.05 -4.57 -12.27
CA ASP A 82 14.54 -5.92 -12.04
C ASP A 82 13.55 -6.62 -11.10
N PRO A 83 12.79 -7.62 -11.58
CA PRO A 83 11.76 -8.28 -10.78
C PRO A 83 12.35 -9.11 -9.63
N SER A 84 13.54 -9.67 -9.79
CA SER A 84 14.17 -10.49 -8.75
C SER A 84 14.66 -9.63 -7.61
N VAL A 85 15.32 -8.51 -7.91
CA VAL A 85 15.79 -7.55 -6.89
C VAL A 85 14.61 -6.88 -6.18
N PHE A 86 13.57 -6.47 -6.93
CA PHE A 86 12.36 -5.93 -6.30
C PHE A 86 11.69 -6.98 -5.38
N MET A 87 11.64 -8.25 -5.81
CA MET A 87 11.07 -9.32 -4.99
C MET A 87 11.83 -9.51 -3.67
N GLU A 88 13.15 -9.33 -3.66
CA GLU A 88 13.94 -9.35 -2.42
C GLU A 88 13.58 -8.19 -1.49
N ASP A 89 13.48 -6.96 -2.00
CA ASP A 89 13.08 -5.78 -1.21
C ASP A 89 11.65 -5.95 -0.66
N TRP A 90 10.71 -6.39 -1.50
CA TRP A 90 9.32 -6.60 -1.12
C TRP A 90 9.20 -7.69 -0.05
N LEU A 91 9.91 -8.82 -0.21
CA LEU A 91 9.95 -9.87 0.82
C LEU A 91 10.59 -9.39 2.12
N GLY A 92 11.58 -8.50 2.04
CA GLY A 92 12.26 -7.90 3.19
C GLY A 92 11.36 -6.97 4.02
N MET A 93 10.25 -6.48 3.46
CA MET A 93 9.29 -5.63 4.17
C MET A 93 8.51 -6.38 5.25
N TRP A 94 8.15 -7.65 4.99
CA TRP A 94 7.15 -8.38 5.79
C TRP A 94 7.58 -8.86 7.18
N PRO A 95 8.84 -9.28 7.44
CA PRO A 95 9.22 -9.81 8.74
C PRO A 95 8.94 -8.88 9.93
N ASN A 96 8.96 -7.57 9.70
CA ASN A 96 8.69 -6.54 10.72
C ASN A 96 7.38 -5.78 10.48
N TYR A 97 6.62 -6.15 9.45
CA TYR A 97 5.36 -5.51 9.12
C TYR A 97 4.30 -5.94 10.14
N ASN A 98 3.75 -4.97 10.87
CA ASN A 98 2.90 -5.24 12.03
C ASN A 98 1.44 -4.79 11.82
N ASP A 99 1.02 -4.47 10.60
CA ASP A 99 -0.32 -3.97 10.31
C ASP A 99 -1.09 -4.90 9.36
N TYR A 100 -2.19 -4.42 8.76
CA TYR A 100 -3.04 -5.20 7.85
C TYR A 100 -2.26 -5.75 6.65
N VAL A 101 -2.44 -7.05 6.38
CA VAL A 101 -1.98 -7.71 5.16
C VAL A 101 -3.18 -8.38 4.48
N ASP A 102 -3.39 -8.06 3.21
CA ASP A 102 -4.50 -8.62 2.44
C ASP A 102 -4.30 -10.11 2.09
N GLY A 103 -5.36 -10.73 1.57
CA GLY A 103 -5.36 -12.15 1.23
C GLY A 103 -4.40 -12.50 0.10
N ALA A 104 -4.30 -11.65 -0.94
CA ALA A 104 -3.43 -11.89 -2.10
C ALA A 104 -1.95 -11.84 -1.71
N SER A 105 -1.57 -10.89 -0.84
CA SER A 105 -0.20 -10.76 -0.32
C SER A 105 0.14 -11.94 0.59
N LYS A 106 -0.79 -12.37 1.45
CA LYS A 106 -0.62 -13.60 2.25
C LYS A 106 -0.44 -14.85 1.39
N ALA A 107 -1.25 -15.01 0.34
CA ALA A 107 -1.14 -16.13 -0.58
C ALA A 107 0.21 -16.10 -1.33
N THR A 108 0.64 -14.92 -1.78
CA THR A 108 1.95 -14.73 -2.41
C THR A 108 3.07 -15.13 -1.45
N LEU A 109 3.03 -14.67 -0.20
CA LEU A 109 4.01 -15.01 0.84
C LEU A 109 4.07 -16.51 1.18
N ALA A 110 2.95 -17.23 1.07
CA ALA A 110 2.93 -18.67 1.22
C ALA A 110 3.53 -19.37 -0.01
N ASN A 111 3.14 -18.96 -1.22
CA ASN A 111 3.55 -19.57 -2.47
C ASN A 111 5.06 -19.48 -2.70
N VAL A 112 5.67 -18.32 -2.40
CA VAL A 112 7.12 -18.10 -2.60
C VAL A 112 8.02 -19.06 -1.84
N GLN A 113 7.53 -19.65 -0.74
CA GLN A 113 8.30 -20.61 0.07
C GLN A 113 8.60 -21.90 -0.70
N ASN A 114 7.79 -22.22 -1.71
CA ASN A 114 7.93 -23.42 -2.52
C ASN A 114 8.57 -23.15 -3.90
N GLN A 115 8.98 -21.92 -4.17
CA GLN A 115 9.51 -21.52 -5.49
C GLN A 115 11.02 -21.37 -5.45
N THR A 116 11.71 -21.93 -6.45
CA THR A 116 13.13 -21.62 -6.68
C THR A 116 13.31 -20.21 -7.23
N ASP A 117 12.46 -19.81 -8.17
CA ASP A 117 12.32 -18.42 -8.62
C ASP A 117 11.15 -17.77 -7.89
N LYS A 118 11.46 -16.91 -6.92
CA LYS A 118 10.46 -16.25 -6.08
C LYS A 118 9.50 -15.37 -6.88
N THR A 119 9.87 -14.93 -8.08
CA THR A 119 8.98 -14.13 -8.94
C THR A 119 7.78 -14.94 -9.46
N GLN A 120 7.81 -16.27 -9.35
CA GLN A 120 6.71 -17.18 -9.72
C GLN A 120 5.73 -17.44 -8.57
N GLY A 121 5.89 -16.75 -7.43
CA GLY A 121 5.08 -16.96 -6.23
C GLY A 121 3.77 -16.17 -6.18
N GLY A 122 3.28 -15.62 -7.30
CA GLY A 122 2.05 -14.81 -7.31
C GLY A 122 0.82 -15.56 -6.78
N SER A 123 -0.16 -14.82 -6.25
CA SER A 123 -1.48 -15.36 -5.91
C SER A 123 -2.35 -15.53 -7.16
N ASP A 124 -3.24 -16.51 -7.15
CA ASP A 124 -4.27 -16.62 -8.18
C ASP A 124 -5.21 -15.41 -8.15
N SER A 125 -5.71 -15.02 -9.33
CA SER A 125 -6.83 -14.08 -9.42
C SER A 125 -8.13 -14.83 -9.16
N VAL A 126 -8.91 -14.38 -8.18
CA VAL A 126 -10.25 -14.90 -7.86
C VAL A 126 -11.35 -14.03 -8.44
#